data_AF-A0A962INF8-F1
#
_entry.id   AF-A0A962INF8-F1
#
_cell.length_a   1.000
_cell.length_b   1.000
_cell.length_c   1.000
_cell.angle_alpha   90.00
_cell.angle_beta   90.00
_cell.angle_gamma   90.00
#
_symmetry.space_group_name_H-M   'P 1'
#
loop_
_entity.id
_entity.type
_entity.pdbx_description
1 polymer ?
#
loop_
_entity_poly.entity_id
_entity_poly.type
_entity_poly.pdbx_seq_one_letter_code
_entity_poly.pdbx_strand_id
1 'polypeptide(L)'
;AAIEAIFMAHADFVVEHPGVPRMLFGELQRAELTAPKRMAQTLIRRYGERLSHLLDQGKAAGELSATLDTEAAATLFIGTLQGLVMQSLLAGDVQRIRRDAPRVFAIYRRGIGSEE
;
A
#
# COMPACT_ATOMS: atom_id res chain seq x y z
N ALA A 1 -3.81 13.40 6.93
CA ALA A 1 -2.99 13.94 5.80
C ALA A 1 -1.71 13.13 5.53
N ALA A 2 -0.93 12.73 6.56
CA ALA A 2 0.36 12.05 6.35
C ALA A 2 0.27 10.72 5.57
N ILE A 3 -0.73 9.88 5.88
CA ILE A 3 -0.89 8.57 5.23
C ILE A 3 -1.34 8.68 3.77
N GLU A 4 -2.03 9.75 3.40
CA GLU A 4 -2.40 10.06 2.01
C GLU A 4 -1.17 10.39 1.17
N ALA A 5 -0.30 11.25 1.69
CA ALA A 5 0.95 11.60 1.01
C ALA A 5 1.83 10.36 0.77
N ILE A 6 1.90 9.45 1.76
CA ILE A 6 2.62 8.18 1.62
C ILE A 6 1.99 7.30 0.52
N PHE A 7 0.66 7.23 0.47
CA PHE A 7 -0.05 6.44 -0.55
C PHE A 7 0.26 6.97 -1.96
N MET A 8 0.17 8.28 -2.15
CA MET A 8 0.44 8.92 -3.45
C MET A 8 1.90 8.79 -3.85
N ALA A 9 2.84 9.00 -2.92
CA ALA A 9 4.26 8.82 -3.17
C ALA A 9 4.60 7.37 -3.59
N HIS A 10 3.96 6.37 -2.98
CA HIS A 10 4.14 4.97 -3.38
C HIS A 10 3.55 4.72 -4.78
N ALA A 11 2.36 5.26 -5.06
CA ALA A 11 1.73 5.16 -6.37
C ALA A 11 2.62 5.76 -7.48
N ASP A 12 3.17 6.96 -7.26
CA ASP A 12 4.07 7.61 -8.21
C ASP A 12 5.39 6.86 -8.37
N PHE A 13 5.99 6.37 -7.28
CA PHE A 13 7.19 5.53 -7.34
C PHE A 13 7.00 4.32 -8.26
N VAL A 14 5.86 3.64 -8.19
CA VAL A 14 5.57 2.49 -9.07
C VAL A 14 5.41 2.92 -10.53
N VAL A 15 4.77 4.07 -10.77
CA VAL A 15 4.59 4.62 -12.12
C VAL A 15 5.92 5.01 -12.75
N GLU A 16 6.84 5.57 -11.97
CA GLU A 16 8.19 5.96 -12.39
C GLU A 16 9.11 4.75 -12.59
N HIS A 17 8.89 3.67 -11.83
CA HIS A 17 9.71 2.46 -11.86
C HIS A 17 8.91 1.20 -12.19
N PRO A 18 8.27 1.09 -13.37
CA PRO A 18 7.36 -0.01 -13.68
C PRO A 18 8.07 -1.35 -13.87
N GLY A 19 9.41 -1.38 -13.96
CA GLY A 19 10.21 -2.61 -13.97
C GLY A 19 10.25 -3.31 -12.61
N VAL A 20 10.20 -2.55 -11.51
CA VAL A 20 10.25 -3.06 -10.13
C VAL A 20 9.11 -4.03 -9.82
N PRO A 21 7.82 -3.66 -10.00
CA PRO A 21 6.73 -4.59 -9.72
C PRO A 21 6.76 -5.81 -10.64
N ARG A 22 7.14 -5.67 -11.92
CA ARG A 22 7.23 -6.81 -12.85
C ARG A 22 8.28 -7.84 -12.40
N MET A 23 9.46 -7.36 -12.03
CA MET A 23 10.52 -8.20 -11.47
C MET A 23 10.05 -8.90 -10.19
N LEU A 24 9.45 -8.15 -9.26
CA LEU A 24 8.94 -8.71 -8.00
C LEU A 24 7.85 -9.76 -8.23
N PHE A 25 6.90 -9.54 -9.15
CA PHE A 25 5.87 -10.52 -9.47
C PHE A 25 6.45 -11.80 -10.06
N GLY A 26 7.45 -11.70 -10.95
CA GLY A 26 8.16 -12.87 -11.46
C GLY A 26 8.86 -13.66 -10.35
N GLU A 27 9.49 -12.97 -9.40
CA GLU A 27 10.13 -13.61 -8.25
C GLU A 27 9.14 -14.26 -7.28
N LEU A 28 7.95 -13.68 -7.11
CA LEU A 28 6.91 -14.24 -6.24
C LEU A 28 6.33 -15.56 -6.76
N GLN A 29 6.40 -15.82 -8.06
CA GLN A 29 5.97 -17.09 -8.67
C GLN A 29 6.92 -18.26 -8.38
N ARG A 30 8.15 -17.99 -7.92
CA ARG A 30 9.11 -19.03 -7.56
C ARG A 30 8.71 -19.70 -6.25
N ALA A 31 8.76 -21.03 -6.22
CA ALA A 31 8.46 -21.81 -5.04
C ALA A 31 9.49 -21.56 -3.93
N GLU A 32 10.77 -21.41 -4.30
CA GLU A 32 11.86 -21.21 -3.36
C GLU A 32 11.85 -19.80 -2.76
N LEU A 33 12.40 -19.69 -1.54
CA LEU A 33 12.65 -18.41 -0.90
C LEU A 33 13.95 -17.79 -1.42
N THR A 34 13.88 -17.13 -2.57
CA THR A 34 15.02 -16.43 -3.20
C THR A 34 15.46 -15.19 -2.40
N ALA A 35 16.68 -14.71 -2.63
CA ALA A 35 17.17 -13.49 -1.99
C ALA A 35 16.28 -12.25 -2.29
N PRO A 36 15.83 -12.01 -3.54
CA PRO A 36 14.85 -10.95 -3.83
C PRO A 36 13.54 -11.11 -3.05
N LYS A 37 13.01 -12.34 -2.91
CA LYS A 37 11.77 -12.61 -2.16
C LYS A 37 11.90 -12.29 -0.67
N ARG A 38 13.04 -12.64 -0.04
CA ARG A 38 13.35 -12.25 1.35
C ARG A 38 13.47 -10.74 1.53
N MET A 39 14.10 -10.08 0.57
CA MET A 39 14.23 -8.62 0.60
C MET A 39 12.87 -7.95 0.47
N ALA A 40 12.01 -8.42 -0.45
CA ALA A 40 10.63 -7.95 -0.59
C ALA A 40 9.81 -8.15 0.69
N GLN A 41 9.89 -9.33 1.33
CA GLN A 41 9.24 -9.60 2.62
C GLN A 41 9.72 -8.62 3.71
N THR A 42 11.02 -8.36 3.78
CA THR A 42 11.61 -7.44 4.75
C THR A 42 11.12 -6.01 4.51
N LEU A 43 11.08 -5.56 3.25
CA LEU A 43 10.59 -4.23 2.88
C LEU A 43 9.11 -4.06 3.21
N ILE A 44 8.27 -5.02 2.84
CA ILE A 44 6.82 -4.99 3.11
C ILE A 44 6.57 -4.99 4.62
N ARG A 45 7.27 -5.83 5.38
CA ARG A 45 7.14 -5.88 6.84
C ARG A 45 7.49 -4.53 7.48
N ARG A 46 8.67 -3.98 7.19
CA ARG A 46 9.10 -2.68 7.73
C ARG A 46 8.16 -1.55 7.33
N TYR A 47 7.63 -1.61 6.11
CA TYR A 47 6.65 -0.64 5.65
C TYR A 47 5.34 -0.75 6.42
N GLY A 48 4.84 -1.97 6.65
CA GLY A 48 3.69 -2.23 7.51
C GLY A 48 3.89 -1.70 8.92
N GLU A 49 5.03 -1.99 9.56
CA GLU A 49 5.38 -1.48 10.90
C GLU A 49 5.35 0.06 10.96
N ARG A 50 5.88 0.73 9.93
CA ARG A 50 5.85 2.20 9.82
C ARG A 50 4.43 2.74 9.64
N LEU A 51 3.61 2.08 8.81
CA LEU A 51 2.21 2.46 8.61
C LEU A 51 1.41 2.29 9.91
N SER A 52 1.62 1.20 10.63
CA SER A 52 0.97 0.95 11.91
C SER A 52 1.25 2.07 12.91
N HIS A 53 2.51 2.48 13.04
CA HIS A 53 2.86 3.60 13.93
C HIS A 53 2.16 4.91 13.55
N LEU A 54 2.02 5.21 12.25
CA LEU A 54 1.31 6.42 11.79
C LEU A 54 -0.20 6.33 12.03
N LEU A 55 -0.78 5.15 11.86
CA LEU A 55 -2.18 4.90 12.16
C LEU A 55 -2.46 5.02 13.66
N ASP A 56 -1.59 4.51 14.54
CA ASP A 56 -1.72 4.67 15.99
C ASP A 56 -1.64 6.14 16.42
N GLN A 57 -0.79 6.94 15.78
CA GLN A 57 -0.77 8.39 15.97
C GLN A 57 -2.10 9.04 15.55
N GLY A 58 -2.68 8.61 14.42
CA GLY A 58 -3.99 9.08 13.98
C GLY A 58 -5.11 8.74 14.97
N LYS A 59 -5.06 7.55 15.59
CA LYS A 59 -5.98 7.16 16.67
C LYS A 59 -5.80 8.06 17.90
N ALA A 60 -4.56 8.30 18.32
CA ALA A 60 -4.26 9.17 19.46
C ALA A 60 -4.68 10.64 19.24
N ALA A 61 -4.66 11.10 17.99
CA ALA A 61 -5.13 12.42 17.59
C ALA A 61 -6.67 12.51 17.38
N GLY A 62 -7.39 11.39 17.47
CA GLY A 62 -8.83 11.33 17.21
C GLY A 62 -9.22 11.42 15.73
N GLU A 63 -8.25 11.32 14.81
CA GLU A 63 -8.50 11.35 13.36
C GLU A 63 -9.02 10.00 12.81
N LEU A 64 -8.75 8.91 13.53
CA LEU A 64 -9.11 7.54 13.17
C LEU A 64 -9.92 6.90 14.29
N SER A 65 -10.73 5.89 13.94
CA SER A 65 -11.50 5.15 14.93
C SER A 65 -10.61 4.57 16.04
N ALA A 66 -10.99 4.78 17.30
CA ALA A 66 -10.27 4.25 18.46
C ALA A 66 -10.22 2.71 18.46
N THR A 67 -11.22 2.05 17.86
CA THR A 67 -11.32 0.58 17.75
C THR A 67 -10.66 0.02 16.49
N LEU A 68 -10.04 0.86 15.66
CA LEU A 68 -9.35 0.43 14.44
C LEU A 68 -8.25 -0.60 14.76
N ASP A 69 -8.29 -1.74 14.06
CA ASP A 69 -7.17 -2.67 13.98
C ASP A 69 -6.09 -2.08 13.08
N THR A 70 -5.04 -1.56 13.70
CA THR A 70 -3.94 -0.85 13.07
C THR A 70 -3.15 -1.76 12.11
N GLU A 71 -2.93 -3.02 12.48
CA GLU A 71 -2.16 -3.97 11.67
C GLU A 71 -2.95 -4.41 10.42
N ALA A 72 -4.24 -4.70 10.60
CA ALA A 72 -5.12 -5.00 9.48
C ALA A 72 -5.26 -3.80 8.53
N ALA A 73 -5.37 -2.58 9.07
CA ALA A 73 -5.44 -1.35 8.27
C ALA A 73 -4.16 -1.08 7.48
N ALA A 74 -2.97 -1.35 8.05
CA ALA A 74 -1.70 -1.27 7.33
C ALA A 74 -1.60 -2.33 6.23
N THR A 75 -2.03 -3.57 6.52
CA THR A 75 -2.09 -4.65 5.53
C THR A 75 -3.00 -4.29 4.35
N LEU A 76 -4.20 -3.78 4.63
CA LEU A 76 -5.15 -3.35 3.61
C LEU A 76 -4.59 -2.19 2.77
N PHE A 77 -3.91 -1.22 3.40
CA PHE A 77 -3.27 -0.12 2.70
C PHE A 77 -2.25 -0.61 1.67
N ILE A 78 -1.37 -1.53 2.06
CA ILE A 78 -0.36 -2.12 1.16
C ILE A 78 -1.03 -2.93 0.05
N GLY A 79 -1.99 -3.79 0.42
CA GLY A 79 -2.74 -4.62 -0.52
C GLY A 79 -3.50 -3.79 -1.56
N THR A 80 -3.99 -2.62 -1.17
CA THR A 80 -4.66 -1.67 -2.06
C THR A 80 -3.74 -1.20 -3.18
N LEU A 81 -2.51 -0.77 -2.83
CA LEU A 81 -1.50 -0.39 -3.83
C LEU A 81 -1.12 -1.57 -4.72
N GLN A 82 -0.86 -2.74 -4.12
CA GLN A 82 -0.56 -3.96 -4.88
C GLN A 82 -1.68 -4.33 -5.85
N GLY A 83 -2.94 -4.17 -5.46
CA GLY A 83 -4.11 -4.34 -6.31
C GLY A 83 -4.08 -3.39 -7.50
N LEU A 84 -3.81 -2.10 -7.28
CA LEU A 84 -3.66 -1.12 -8.37
C LEU A 84 -2.53 -1.50 -9.33
N VAL A 85 -1.39 -1.95 -8.81
CA VAL A 85 -0.28 -2.43 -9.63
C VAL A 85 -0.72 -3.61 -10.50
N MET A 86 -1.32 -4.64 -9.91
CA MET A 86 -1.82 -5.80 -10.64
C MET A 86 -2.81 -5.42 -11.74
N GLN A 87 -3.75 -4.54 -11.40
CA GLN A 87 -4.76 -4.02 -12.33
C GLN A 87 -4.15 -3.22 -13.49
N SER A 88 -3.06 -2.50 -13.25
CA SER A 88 -2.32 -1.76 -14.29
C SER A 88 -1.56 -2.71 -15.23
N LEU A 89 -0.95 -3.77 -14.68
CA LEU A 89 -0.18 -4.75 -15.44
C LEU A 89 -1.11 -5.58 -16.34
N LEU A 90 -2.27 -6.00 -15.84
CA LEU A 90 -3.30 -6.70 -16.62
C LEU A 90 -3.86 -5.82 -17.75
N ALA A 91 -4.02 -4.53 -17.51
CA ALA A 91 -4.52 -3.58 -18.50
C ALA A 91 -3.46 -3.10 -19.50
N GLY A 92 -2.17 -3.36 -19.24
CA GLY A 92 -1.07 -2.79 -20.02
C GLY A 92 -0.93 -1.27 -19.89
N ASP A 93 -1.54 -0.65 -18.86
CA ASP A 93 -1.57 0.81 -18.66
C ASP A 93 -1.12 1.16 -17.25
N VAL A 94 0.17 1.51 -17.11
CA VAL A 94 0.77 1.92 -15.83
C VAL A 94 0.20 3.26 -15.33
N GLN A 95 -0.20 4.17 -16.24
CA GLN A 95 -0.78 5.47 -15.85
C GLN A 95 -2.14 5.31 -15.17
N ARG A 96 -2.78 4.14 -15.31
CA ARG A 96 -3.98 3.78 -14.56
C ARG A 96 -3.78 3.92 -13.04
N ILE A 97 -2.59 3.59 -12.52
CA ILE A 97 -2.29 3.70 -11.08
C ILE A 97 -2.50 5.14 -10.61
N ARG A 98 -1.95 6.13 -11.33
CA ARG A 98 -2.07 7.55 -10.98
C ARG A 98 -3.51 8.05 -11.01
N ARG A 99 -4.32 7.55 -11.94
CA ARG A 99 -5.75 7.90 -12.05
C ARG A 99 -6.59 7.27 -10.93
N ASP A 100 -6.27 6.04 -10.56
CA ASP A 100 -7.08 5.25 -9.63
C ASP A 100 -6.68 5.47 -8.16
N ALA A 101 -5.41 5.80 -7.88
CA ALA A 101 -4.87 5.95 -6.53
C ALA A 101 -5.67 6.93 -5.65
N PRO A 102 -6.01 8.17 -6.09
CA PRO A 102 -6.81 9.09 -5.27
C PRO A 102 -8.19 8.54 -4.91
N ARG A 103 -8.84 7.89 -5.87
CA ARG A 103 -10.21 7.36 -5.70
C ARG A 103 -10.24 6.20 -4.71
N VAL A 104 -9.27 5.29 -4.86
CA VAL A 104 -9.19 4.11 -3.98
C VAL A 104 -8.72 4.50 -2.58
N PHE A 105 -7.77 5.44 -2.46
CA PHE A 105 -7.37 5.97 -1.15
C PHE A 105 -8.54 6.64 -0.42
N ALA A 106 -9.40 7.39 -1.13
CA ALA A 106 -10.58 8.01 -0.51
C ALA A 106 -11.53 6.97 0.11
N ILE A 107 -11.69 5.80 -0.53
CA ILE A 107 -12.48 4.67 0.00
C ILE A 107 -11.80 4.09 1.24
N TYR A 108 -10.49 3.81 1.15
CA TYR A 108 -9.71 3.32 2.28
C TYR A 108 -9.82 4.26 3.50
N ARG A 109 -9.60 5.57 3.28
CA ARG A 109 -9.68 6.60 4.33
C ARG A 109 -11.05 6.64 5.00
N ARG A 110 -12.13 6.53 4.22
CA ARG A 110 -13.48 6.46 4.77
C ARG A 110 -13.68 5.22 5.66
N GLY A 111 -13.09 4.08 5.27
CA GLY A 111 -13.20 2.84 6.03
C GLY A 111 -12.45 2.83 7.37
N ILE A 112 -11.47 3.72 7.57
CA ILE A 112 -10.64 3.78 8.78
C ILE A 112 -10.90 5.02 9.66
N GLY A 113 -11.67 5.98 9.15
CA GLY A 113 -12.02 7.20 9.88
C GLY A 113 -12.87 6.90 11.11
N SER A 114 -12.89 7.84 12.06
CA SER A 114 -13.86 7.80 13.16
C SER A 114 -15.29 7.92 12.61
N GLU A 115 -16.23 7.21 13.25
CA GLU A 115 -17.65 7.52 13.08
C GLU A 115 -17.91 8.87 13.74
N GLU A 116 -18.23 9.90 12.94
CA GLU A 116 -19.01 11.05 13.42
C GLU A 116 -20.50 10.72 13.34
#